data_AF-A0A814X448-F1
#
_entry.id   AF-A0A814X448-F1
#
_cell.length_a   1.000
_cell.length_b   1.000
_cell.length_c   1.000
_cell.angle_alpha   90.00
_cell.angle_beta   90.00
_cell.angle_gamma   90.00
#
_symmetry.space_group_name_H-M   'P 1'
#
loop_
_entity.id
_entity.type
_entity.pdbx_description
1 polymer ?
#
loop_
_entity_poly.entity_id
_entity_poly.type
_entity_poly.pdbx_seq_one_letter_code
_entity_poly.pdbx_strand_id
1 'polypeptide(L)'
;MSKSLLLKQCEDLNHLAISIKKNIEENLLNELPPLSLLKKKTTMHDDAVMLNVGGREFQTTIGTLTKEKSNTFFTELFSRGWELEKDECGRLFVDRNSDLFAEILDYMRTGEFILPEEVT
;
A
#
# COMPACT_ATOMS: atom_id res chain seq x y z
N MET A 1 24.42 47.44 -20.01
CA MET A 1 24.88 46.43 -19.03
C MET A 1 25.67 45.36 -19.77
N SER A 2 26.82 44.90 -19.24
CA SER A 2 27.66 43.92 -19.95
C SER A 2 27.06 42.51 -19.85
N LYS A 3 27.20 41.70 -20.91
CA LYS A 3 26.75 40.28 -20.92
C LYS A 3 27.36 39.47 -19.77
N SER A 4 28.57 39.81 -19.34
CA SER A 4 29.24 39.18 -18.20
C SER A 4 28.54 39.43 -16.86
N LEU A 5 27.90 40.59 -16.69
CA LEU A 5 27.17 40.92 -15.47
C LEU A 5 25.85 40.13 -15.41
N LEU A 6 25.14 40.03 -16.53
CA LEU A 6 23.91 39.24 -16.64
C LEU A 6 24.17 37.74 -16.42
N LEU A 7 25.26 37.21 -16.97
CA LEU A 7 25.64 35.81 -16.77
C LEU A 7 25.92 35.49 -15.30
N LYS A 8 26.66 36.38 -14.62
CA LYS A 8 26.95 36.22 -13.19
C LYS A 8 25.68 36.28 -12.33
N GLN A 9 24.76 37.18 -12.66
CA GLN A 9 23.46 37.24 -11.99
C GLN A 9 22.64 35.95 -12.18
N CYS A 10 22.70 35.31 -13.35
CA CYS A 10 22.05 34.02 -13.57
C CYS A 10 22.69 32.89 -12.76
N GLU A 11 24.02 32.86 -12.65
CA GLU A 11 24.73 31.88 -11.81
C GLU A 11 24.37 32.04 -10.34
N ASP A 12 24.34 33.27 -9.83
CA ASP A 12 23.95 33.59 -8.46
C ASP A 12 22.49 33.17 -8.16
N LEU A 13 21.57 33.41 -9.11
CA LEU A 13 20.16 32.99 -9.00
C LEU A 13 20.02 31.46 -9.02
N ASN A 14 20.77 30.76 -9.86
CA ASN A 14 20.77 29.30 -9.91
C ASN A 14 21.31 28.71 -8.61
N HIS A 15 22.41 29.25 -8.09
CA HIS A 15 22.95 28.84 -6.79
C HIS A 15 21.95 29.06 -5.67
N LEU A 16 21.26 30.21 -5.65
CA LEU A 16 20.22 30.49 -4.67
C LEU A 16 19.06 29.49 -4.78
N ALA A 17 18.59 29.18 -5.99
CA ALA A 17 17.52 28.21 -6.22
C ALA A 17 17.90 26.80 -5.71
N ILE A 18 19.15 26.38 -5.95
CA ILE A 18 19.67 25.10 -5.45
C ILE A 18 19.70 25.09 -3.91
N SER A 19 20.20 26.16 -3.28
CA SER A 19 20.25 26.28 -1.83
C SER A 19 18.85 26.30 -1.19
N ILE A 20 17.89 27.00 -1.79
CA ILE A 20 16.50 27.01 -1.33
C ILE A 20 15.89 25.61 -1.43
N LYS A 21 16.07 24.94 -2.58
CA LYS A 21 15.55 23.58 -2.78
C LYS A 21 16.10 22.62 -1.74
N LYS A 22 17.41 22.66 -1.50
CA LYS A 22 18.08 21.82 -0.51
C LYS A 22 17.58 22.10 0.91
N ASN A 23 17.41 23.37 1.29
CA ASN A 23 16.88 23.73 2.59
C ASN A 23 15.43 23.27 2.78
N ILE A 24 14.59 23.34 1.74
CA ILE A 24 13.21 22.83 1.77
C ILE A 24 13.22 21.31 1.92
N GLU A 25 14.05 20.59 1.16
CA GLU A 25 14.18 19.14 1.24
C GLU A 25 14.67 18.68 2.62
N GLU A 26 15.72 19.33 3.15
CA GLU A 26 16.26 19.05 4.49
C GLU A 26 15.23 19.37 5.59
N ASN A 27 14.47 20.46 5.46
CA ASN A 27 13.43 20.81 6.41
C ASN A 27 12.21 19.86 6.33
N LEU A 28 11.83 19.37 5.14
CA LEU A 28 10.80 18.34 4.99
C LEU A 28 11.23 16.99 5.59
N LEU A 29 12.49 16.60 5.41
CA LEU A 29 13.04 15.34 5.94
C LEU A 29 13.18 15.34 7.45
N ASN A 30 13.34 16.51 8.08
CA ASN A 30 13.44 16.64 9.53
C ASN A 30 12.07 16.66 10.24
N GLU A 31 11.00 17.02 9.53
CA GLU A 31 9.61 17.02 10.04
C GLU A 31 8.91 15.67 9.87
N LEU A 32 9.35 14.85 8.91
CA LEU A 32 8.83 13.50 8.69
C LEU A 32 9.55 12.48 9.58
N PRO A 33 8.84 11.53 10.22
CA PRO A 33 9.50 10.44 10.92
C PRO A 33 10.39 9.66 9.93
N PRO A 34 11.53 9.11 10.38
CA PRO A 34 12.39 8.30 9.54
C PRO A 34 11.57 7.25 8.76
N LEU A 35 11.87 7.03 7.47
CA LEU A 35 11.20 5.99 6.66
C LEU A 35 11.26 4.60 7.32
N SER A 36 12.23 4.38 8.21
CA SER A 36 12.35 3.20 9.06
C SER A 36 11.24 3.07 10.13
N LEU A 37 10.70 4.19 10.61
CA LEU A 37 9.53 4.25 11.52
C LEU A 37 8.20 4.15 10.78
N LEU A 38 8.12 4.59 9.52
CA LEU A 38 6.91 4.42 8.70
C LEU A 38 6.61 2.95 8.38
N LYS A 39 7.62 2.07 8.41
CA LYS A 39 7.43 0.61 8.30
C LYS A 39 6.97 -0.06 9.60
N LYS A 40 6.80 0.69 10.70
CA LYS A 40 6.49 0.11 12.01
C LYS A 40 5.54 0.98 12.82
N LYS A 41 4.32 1.14 12.31
CA LYS A 41 3.16 1.57 13.09
C LYS A 41 2.02 0.59 12.84
N THR A 42 2.13 -0.62 13.38
CA THR A 42 1.00 -1.52 13.58
C THR A 42 0.16 -0.96 14.72
N THR A 43 -0.66 0.05 14.41
CA THR A 43 -1.83 0.38 15.20
C THR A 43 -2.94 -0.58 14.79
N MET A 44 -3.62 -1.20 15.75
CA MET A 44 -4.61 -2.29 15.62
C MET A 44 -5.80 -2.04 14.66
N HIS A 45 -5.82 -0.92 13.94
CA HIS A 45 -6.82 -0.54 12.93
C HIS A 45 -6.30 -0.53 11.48
N ASP A 46 -4.98 -0.71 11.23
CA ASP A 46 -4.36 -0.59 9.89
C ASP A 46 -4.32 -1.87 9.05
N ASP A 47 -4.85 -3.00 9.56
CA ASP A 47 -4.85 -4.27 8.81
C ASP A 47 -6.04 -4.42 7.87
N ALA A 48 -7.04 -3.53 7.94
CA ALA A 48 -8.23 -3.62 7.11
C ALA A 48 -7.89 -3.38 5.64
N VAL A 49 -8.30 -4.32 4.78
CA VAL A 49 -8.10 -4.26 3.33
C VAL A 49 -9.42 -4.46 2.61
N MET A 50 -9.53 -3.75 1.49
CA MET A 50 -10.65 -3.89 0.57
C MET A 50 -10.21 -4.67 -0.65
N LEU A 51 -10.98 -5.69 -1.00
CA LEU A 51 -10.76 -6.55 -2.16
C LEU A 51 -11.91 -6.37 -3.14
N ASN A 52 -11.61 -6.36 -4.43
CA ASN A 52 -12.56 -6.57 -5.51
C ASN A 52 -12.24 -7.93 -6.14
N VAL A 53 -13.09 -8.93 -5.91
CA VAL A 53 -12.91 -10.29 -6.42
C VAL A 53 -13.94 -10.54 -7.52
N GLY A 54 -13.49 -10.61 -8.78
CA GLY A 54 -14.38 -10.86 -9.93
C GLY A 54 -15.54 -9.86 -10.08
N GLY A 55 -15.42 -8.65 -9.52
CA GLY A 55 -16.46 -7.61 -9.52
C GLY A 55 -17.25 -7.47 -8.21
N ARG A 56 -17.08 -8.37 -7.23
CA ARG A 56 -17.71 -8.26 -5.90
C ARG A 56 -16.72 -7.73 -4.86
N GLU A 57 -17.18 -6.82 -4.01
CA GLU A 57 -16.37 -6.20 -2.95
C GLU A 57 -16.37 -7.03 -1.66
N PHE A 58 -15.19 -7.14 -1.02
CA PHE A 58 -15.01 -7.84 0.26
C PHE A 58 -14.13 -7.02 1.19
N GLN A 59 -14.55 -6.94 2.46
CA GLN A 59 -13.76 -6.35 3.55
C GLN A 59 -13.24 -7.40 4.50
N THR A 60 -11.95 -7.33 4.79
CA THR A 60 -11.28 -8.24 5.72
C THR A 60 -10.02 -7.60 6.28
N THR A 61 -9.22 -8.35 7.04
CA THR A 61 -7.91 -7.94 7.51
C THR A 61 -6.79 -8.74 6.84
N ILE A 62 -5.59 -8.16 6.77
CA ILE A 62 -4.40 -8.89 6.32
C ILE A 62 -4.12 -10.07 7.22
N GLY A 63 -4.31 -9.93 8.54
CA GLY A 63 -4.19 -11.04 9.47
C GLY A 63 -5.08 -12.24 9.10
N THR A 64 -6.31 -11.99 8.62
CA THR A 64 -7.17 -13.06 8.07
C THR A 64 -6.58 -13.64 6.79
N LEU A 65 -6.15 -12.80 5.85
CA LEU A 65 -5.60 -13.24 4.56
C LEU A 65 -4.26 -13.98 4.68
N THR A 66 -3.51 -13.74 5.76
CA THR A 66 -2.21 -14.36 6.03
C THR A 66 -2.25 -15.29 7.24
N LYS A 67 -3.43 -15.71 7.68
CA LYS A 67 -3.60 -16.58 8.86
C LYS A 67 -2.93 -17.94 8.66
N GLU A 68 -3.02 -18.48 7.45
CA GLU A 68 -2.42 -19.78 7.11
C GLU A 68 -0.91 -19.67 6.89
N LYS A 69 -0.17 -20.70 7.33
CA LYS A 69 1.30 -20.64 7.36
C LYS A 69 1.92 -20.87 5.99
N SER A 70 2.50 -19.79 5.43
CA SER A 70 3.47 -19.74 4.30
C SER A 70 3.07 -20.37 2.96
N ASN A 71 3.41 -19.71 1.86
CA ASN A 71 3.19 -20.14 0.46
C ASN A 71 1.74 -20.11 -0.06
N THR A 72 0.88 -19.25 0.50
CA THR A 72 -0.41 -18.92 -0.12
C THR A 72 -0.31 -17.65 -0.97
N PHE A 73 -1.23 -17.49 -1.93
CA PHE A 73 -1.34 -16.29 -2.77
C PHE A 73 -1.25 -15.00 -1.96
N PHE A 74 -2.04 -14.88 -0.89
CA PHE A 74 -2.06 -13.66 -0.07
C PHE A 74 -0.81 -13.50 0.79
N THR A 75 -0.22 -14.58 1.31
CA THR A 75 1.05 -14.45 2.06
C THR A 75 2.17 -13.93 1.17
N GLU A 76 2.25 -14.40 -0.08
CA GLU A 76 3.21 -13.88 -1.06
C GLU A 76 2.88 -12.42 -1.42
N LEU A 77 1.60 -12.14 -1.71
CA LEU A 77 1.10 -10.82 -2.06
C LEU A 77 1.49 -9.75 -1.03
N PHE A 78 1.28 -10.02 0.26
CA PHE A 78 1.57 -9.06 1.33
C PHE A 78 3.04 -9.08 1.78
N SER A 79 3.80 -10.15 1.51
CA SER A 79 5.25 -10.20 1.81
C SER A 79 6.08 -9.25 0.95
N ARG A 80 5.60 -8.90 -0.25
CA ARG A 80 6.28 -8.01 -1.21
C ARG A 80 6.17 -6.53 -0.82
N GLY A 81 5.51 -6.23 0.30
CA GLY A 81 5.50 -4.91 0.90
C GLY A 81 4.55 -3.94 0.22
N TRP A 82 3.24 -4.21 0.29
CA TRP A 82 2.12 -3.27 0.02
C TRP A 82 2.11 -2.49 -1.31
N GLU A 83 3.09 -2.67 -2.19
CA GLU A 83 3.16 -2.13 -3.56
C GLU A 83 2.22 -2.90 -4.49
N LEU A 84 0.96 -3.03 -4.07
CA LEU A 84 -0.08 -3.65 -4.86
C LEU A 84 -0.78 -2.57 -5.66
N GLU A 85 -0.95 -2.81 -6.95
CA GLU A 85 -1.82 -2.00 -7.78
C GLU A 85 -3.24 -2.09 -7.21
N LYS A 86 -3.71 -0.96 -6.70
CA LYS A 86 -5.07 -0.76 -6.23
C LYS A 86 -5.85 -0.04 -7.32
N ASP A 87 -7.14 -0.30 -7.38
CA ASP A 87 -8.02 0.47 -8.24
C ASP A 87 -8.19 1.92 -7.75
N GLU A 88 -8.93 2.73 -8.50
CA GLU A 88 -9.20 4.14 -8.20
C GLU A 88 -9.86 4.37 -6.83
N CYS A 89 -10.44 3.34 -6.22
CA CYS A 89 -11.04 3.39 -4.89
C CYS A 89 -10.17 2.74 -3.81
N GLY A 90 -8.93 2.35 -4.13
CA GLY A 90 -8.00 1.77 -3.17
C GLY A 90 -8.20 0.28 -2.90
N ARG A 91 -8.96 -0.44 -3.74
CA ARG A 91 -9.25 -1.88 -3.57
C ARG A 91 -8.25 -2.74 -4.34
N LEU A 92 -7.90 -3.90 -3.78
CA LEU A 92 -7.06 -4.90 -4.43
C LEU A 92 -7.91 -5.77 -5.36
N PHE A 93 -7.56 -5.81 -6.64
CA PHE A 93 -8.28 -6.66 -7.59
C PHE A 93 -7.78 -8.11 -7.55
N VAL A 94 -8.71 -9.05 -7.52
CA VAL A 94 -8.46 -10.49 -7.60
C VAL A 94 -9.32 -11.05 -8.73
N ASP A 95 -8.68 -11.54 -9.78
CA ASP A 95 -9.35 -12.12 -10.95
C ASP A 95 -9.81 -13.56 -10.68
N ARG A 96 -10.81 -13.72 -9.79
CA ARG A 96 -11.37 -15.02 -9.37
C ARG A 96 -12.88 -14.95 -9.15
N ASN A 97 -13.51 -16.13 -9.04
CA ASN A 97 -14.94 -16.26 -8.75
C ASN A 97 -15.25 -15.77 -7.32
N SER A 98 -16.13 -14.77 -7.22
CA SER A 98 -16.54 -14.17 -5.94
C SER A 98 -17.34 -15.09 -5.03
N ASP A 99 -18.15 -16.01 -5.57
CA ASP A 99 -19.01 -16.87 -4.76
C ASP A 99 -18.18 -17.90 -4.00
N LEU A 100 -17.22 -18.52 -4.68
CA LEU A 100 -16.25 -19.42 -4.03
C LEU A 100 -15.33 -18.68 -3.08
N PHE A 101 -15.01 -17.41 -3.37
CA PHE A 101 -14.15 -16.61 -2.51
C PHE A 101 -14.79 -16.32 -1.15
N ALA A 102 -16.12 -16.17 -1.08
CA ALA A 102 -16.81 -16.00 0.20
C ALA A 102 -16.56 -17.18 1.14
N GLU A 103 -16.70 -18.41 0.64
CA GLU A 103 -16.45 -19.64 1.40
C GLU A 103 -14.98 -19.75 1.83
N ILE A 104 -14.05 -19.42 0.93
CA ILE A 104 -12.61 -19.39 1.23
C ILE A 104 -12.33 -18.37 2.34
N LEU A 105 -12.93 -17.18 2.27
CA LEU A 105 -12.71 -16.12 3.25
C LEU A 105 -13.26 -16.52 4.62
N ASP A 106 -14.40 -17.20 4.69
CA ASP A 106 -14.96 -17.70 5.94
C ASP A 106 -14.11 -18.83 6.53
N TYR A 107 -13.58 -19.72 5.69
CA TYR A 107 -12.54 -20.67 6.10
C TYR A 107 -11.32 -19.95 6.70
N MET A 108 -10.83 -18.88 6.06
CA MET A 108 -9.69 -18.12 6.59
C MET A 108 -10.00 -17.42 7.92
N ARG A 109 -11.27 -17.07 8.20
CA ARG A 109 -11.69 -16.48 9.49
C ARG A 109 -11.77 -17.54 10.58
N THR A 110 -12.48 -18.64 10.34
CA THR A 110 -12.85 -19.65 11.34
C THR A 110 -11.81 -20.76 11.48
N GLY A 111 -11.14 -21.13 10.38
CA GLY A 111 -10.35 -22.35 10.25
C GLY A 111 -11.18 -23.59 9.92
N GLU A 112 -12.49 -23.44 9.66
CA GLU A 112 -13.41 -24.54 9.37
C GLU A 112 -14.03 -24.34 7.99
N PHE A 113 -14.04 -25.40 7.18
CA PHE A 113 -14.69 -25.40 5.87
C PHE A 113 -16.03 -26.12 6.01
N ILE A 114 -17.11 -25.37 5.99
CA ILE A 114 -18.47 -25.90 6.10
C ILE A 114 -18.99 -26.06 4.67
N LEU A 115 -19.18 -27.31 4.23
CA LEU A 115 -19.87 -27.57 2.98
C LEU A 115 -21.34 -27.14 3.15
N PRO A 116 -21.92 -26.39 2.21
CA PRO A 116 -23.36 -26.17 2.22
C PRO A 116 -24.05 -27.53 2.19
N GLU A 117 -25.00 -27.76 3.10
CA GLU A 117 -25.83 -28.96 3.08
C GLU A 117 -26.39 -29.11 1.65
N GLU A 118 -26.22 -30.30 1.06
CA GLU A 118 -26.80 -30.59 -0.24
C GLU A 118 -28.29 -30.25 -0.15
N VAL A 119 -28.68 -29.19 -0.86
CA VAL A 119 -30.09 -28.85 -1.03
C VAL A 119 -30.65 -29.98 -1.88
N THR A 120 -31.21 -30.98 -1.19
CA THR A 120 -31.86 -32.15 -1.76
C THR A 120 -33.24 -31.79 -2.32
#